data_AF-A0AAW3WVB8-F1
#
_entry.id   AF-A0AAW3WVB8-F1
#
_cell.length_a   1.000
_cell.length_b   1.000
_cell.length_c   1.000
_cell.angle_alpha   90.00
_cell.angle_beta   90.00
_cell.angle_gamma   90.00
#
_symmetry.space_group_name_H-M   'P 1'
#
loop_
_entity.id
_entity.type
_entity.pdbx_description
1 polymer ?
#
loop_
_entity_poly.entity_id
_entity_poly.type
_entity_poly.pdbx_seq_one_letter_code
_entity_poly.pdbx_strand_id
1 'polypeptide(L)'
;MPNNITLVVTDSNVKSELERVLGVLKRPQPLMLKVAEELVEQTQQVFNDEGYPAKTWAALRPSTQRSRTRKGKWPGKILQLRGNLIKSIQAEAGNDFAQASTNLAYARIQHQGGTIQRTGEVRLRTTGKKGNLKRQKDHPNLAMFAKKSHKLAVARAVNYAITIPARPFFPITPDGNLTPRAYDAVMGVLRGRLFPSL
;
A
#
# COMPACT_ATOMS: atom_id res chain seq x y z
N MET A 1 -20.92 -62.25 3.86
CA MET A 1 -19.56 -61.88 4.28
C MET A 1 -19.20 -60.59 3.55
N PRO A 2 -19.02 -59.43 4.22
CA PRO A 2 -18.53 -58.24 3.53
C PRO A 2 -17.07 -58.47 3.14
N ASN A 3 -16.79 -58.39 1.83
CA ASN A 3 -15.48 -58.61 1.25
C ASN A 3 -14.69 -57.29 1.37
N ASN A 4 -13.93 -57.14 2.46
CA ASN A 4 -13.14 -55.93 2.68
C ASN A 4 -11.81 -56.06 1.94
N ILE A 5 -11.65 -55.35 0.82
CA ILE A 5 -10.36 -55.23 0.13
C ILE A 5 -9.51 -54.22 0.91
N THR A 6 -8.44 -54.70 1.54
CA THR A 6 -7.46 -53.86 2.23
C THR A 6 -6.32 -53.58 1.26
N LEU A 7 -6.29 -52.39 0.66
CA LEU A 7 -5.17 -51.94 -0.17
C LEU A 7 -4.09 -51.37 0.74
N VAL A 8 -2.99 -52.11 0.92
CA VAL A 8 -1.79 -51.60 1.58
C VAL A 8 -0.93 -50.92 0.53
N VAL A 9 -0.97 -49.59 0.48
CA VAL A 9 -0.10 -48.80 -0.41
C VAL A 9 1.32 -48.87 0.15
N THR A 10 2.16 -49.72 -0.44
CA THR A 10 3.60 -49.88 -0.11
C THR A 10 4.51 -48.97 -0.94
N ASP A 11 3.94 -48.00 -1.65
CA ASP A 11 4.70 -47.10 -2.51
C ASP A 11 5.59 -46.17 -1.66
N SER A 12 6.90 -46.35 -1.80
CA SER A 12 7.91 -45.55 -1.10
C SER A 12 7.80 -44.05 -1.41
N ASN A 13 7.33 -43.70 -2.61
CA ASN A 13 7.15 -42.32 -3.03
C ASN A 13 6.00 -41.69 -2.25
N VAL A 14 4.85 -42.37 -2.18
CA VAL A 14 3.68 -41.91 -1.39
C VAL A 14 4.06 -41.74 0.08
N LYS A 15 4.82 -42.69 0.66
CA LYS A 15 5.30 -42.58 2.04
C LYS A 15 6.19 -41.34 2.23
N SER A 16 7.14 -41.09 1.32
CA SER A 16 8.03 -39.93 1.40
C SER A 16 7.28 -38.59 1.27
N GLU A 17 6.23 -38.52 0.45
CA GLU A 17 5.38 -37.34 0.32
C GLU A 17 4.59 -37.09 1.60
N LEU A 18 4.01 -38.15 2.18
CA LEU A 18 3.28 -38.04 3.45
C LEU A 18 4.20 -37.59 4.60
N GLU A 19 5.42 -38.13 4.70
CA GLU A 19 6.42 -37.69 5.68
C GLU A 19 6.79 -36.21 5.53
N ARG A 20 6.86 -35.71 4.28
CA ARG A 20 7.10 -34.30 4.00
C ARG A 20 5.94 -33.41 4.45
N VAL A 21 4.71 -33.80 4.13
CA VAL A 21 3.49 -33.10 4.59
C VAL A 21 3.45 -33.07 6.12
N LEU A 22 3.70 -34.20 6.79
CA LEU A 22 3.79 -34.27 8.25
C LEU A 22 4.90 -33.37 8.81
N GLY A 23 6.03 -33.26 8.11
CA GLY A 23 7.11 -32.34 8.47
C GLY A 23 6.69 -30.88 8.45
N VAL A 24 5.93 -30.47 7.43
CA VAL A 24 5.35 -29.12 7.34
C VAL A 24 4.33 -28.89 8.45
N LEU A 25 3.46 -29.86 8.74
CA LEU A 25 2.47 -29.74 9.83
C LEU A 25 3.12 -29.59 11.21
N LYS A 26 4.27 -30.24 11.45
CA LYS A 26 5.03 -30.10 12.70
C LYS A 26 5.71 -28.74 12.84
N ARG A 27 6.12 -28.13 11.72
CA ARG A 27 6.81 -26.83 11.66
C ARG A 27 6.30 -26.03 10.46
N PRO A 28 5.11 -25.40 10.57
CA PRO A 28 4.48 -24.71 9.45
C PRO A 28 5.11 -23.35 9.15
N GLN A 29 5.74 -22.71 10.14
CA GLN A 29 6.27 -21.34 10.01
C GLN A 29 7.19 -21.12 8.79
N PRO A 30 8.11 -22.02 8.40
CA PRO A 30 8.92 -21.83 7.19
C PRO A 30 8.11 -21.84 5.89
N LEU A 31 7.01 -22.59 5.83
CA LEU A 31 6.10 -22.55 4.69
C LEU A 31 5.29 -21.25 4.70
N MET A 32 4.74 -20.88 5.86
CA MET A 32 3.98 -19.64 6.00
C MET A 32 4.82 -18.41 5.67
N LEU A 33 6.11 -18.40 6.03
CA LEU A 33 7.03 -17.32 5.67
C LEU A 33 7.18 -17.20 4.15
N LYS A 34 7.34 -18.32 3.43
CA LYS A 34 7.39 -18.29 1.96
C LYS A 34 6.10 -17.78 1.33
N VAL A 35 4.95 -18.14 1.91
CA VAL A 35 3.66 -17.61 1.48
C VAL A 35 3.60 -16.09 1.72
N ALA A 36 4.07 -15.61 2.88
CA ALA A 36 4.12 -14.19 3.19
C ALA A 36 5.06 -13.43 2.26
N GLU A 37 6.25 -13.97 1.97
CA GLU A 37 7.20 -13.43 0.98
C GLU A 37 6.57 -13.33 -0.41
N GLU A 38 5.82 -14.35 -0.83
CA GLU A 38 5.08 -14.33 -2.10
C GLU A 38 4.01 -13.21 -2.11
N LEU A 39 3.28 -13.01 -1.02
CA LEU A 39 2.32 -11.90 -0.92
C LEU A 39 3.00 -10.53 -1.05
N VAL A 40 4.22 -10.38 -0.52
CA VAL A 40 5.03 -9.16 -0.70
C VAL A 40 5.46 -8.99 -2.15
N GLU A 41 5.90 -10.06 -2.81
CA GLU A 41 6.28 -10.03 -4.24
C GLU A 41 5.07 -9.65 -5.12
N GLN A 42 3.91 -10.24 -4.88
CA GLN A 42 2.68 -9.88 -5.59
C GLN A 42 2.29 -8.42 -5.35
N THR A 43 2.43 -7.92 -4.11
CA THR A 43 2.22 -6.50 -3.79
C THR A 43 3.17 -5.60 -4.60
N GLN A 44 4.45 -5.96 -4.64
CA GLN A 44 5.50 -5.27 -5.40
C GLN A 44 5.18 -5.24 -6.91
N GLN A 45 4.60 -6.31 -7.45
CA GLN A 45 4.11 -6.36 -8.83
C GLN A 45 2.95 -5.40 -9.07
N VAL A 46 1.96 -5.32 -8.17
CA VAL A 46 0.85 -4.34 -8.27
C VAL A 46 1.37 -2.90 -8.29
N PHE A 47 2.41 -2.59 -7.50
CA PHE A 47 3.06 -1.27 -7.54
C PHE A 47 3.74 -0.97 -8.88
N ASN A 48 4.36 -1.97 -9.50
CA ASN A 48 5.04 -1.84 -10.79
C ASN A 48 4.03 -1.68 -11.92
N ASP A 49 2.93 -2.42 -11.85
CA ASP A 49 1.83 -2.39 -12.80
C ASP A 49 0.95 -1.15 -12.64
N GLU A 50 1.10 -0.42 -11.52
CA GLU A 50 0.26 0.74 -11.16
C GLU A 50 -1.22 0.38 -11.03
N GLY A 51 -1.46 -0.77 -10.38
CA GLY A 51 -2.78 -1.31 -10.08
C GLY A 51 -2.92 -2.78 -10.48
N TYR A 52 -4.03 -3.38 -10.06
CA TYR A 52 -4.46 -4.71 -10.47
C TYR A 52 -5.94 -4.67 -10.86
N PRO A 53 -6.31 -4.93 -12.13
CA PRO A 53 -5.44 -5.10 -13.30
C PRO A 53 -4.47 -3.94 -13.57
N ALA A 54 -3.45 -4.14 -14.41
CA ALA A 54 -2.41 -3.14 -14.65
C ALA A 54 -2.96 -1.78 -15.11
N LYS A 55 -2.33 -0.69 -14.64
CA LYS A 55 -2.65 0.72 -14.94
C LYS A 55 -4.06 1.17 -14.55
N THR A 56 -4.69 0.51 -13.58
CA THR A 56 -6.02 0.87 -13.08
C THR A 56 -6.00 2.01 -12.06
N TRP A 57 -4.86 2.33 -11.44
CA TRP A 57 -4.81 3.43 -10.48
C TRP A 57 -5.09 4.79 -11.11
N ALA A 58 -5.91 5.58 -10.43
CA ALA A 58 -6.20 6.94 -10.83
C ALA A 58 -4.92 7.80 -10.93
N ALA A 59 -4.76 8.44 -12.09
CA ALA A 59 -3.63 9.29 -12.40
C ALA A 59 -3.40 10.41 -11.37
N LEU A 60 -2.16 10.89 -11.26
CA LEU A 60 -1.84 12.02 -10.40
C LEU A 60 -2.47 13.31 -10.93
N ARG A 61 -2.89 14.19 -10.03
CA ARG A 61 -3.38 15.53 -10.38
C ARG A 61 -2.33 16.30 -11.22
N PRO A 62 -2.75 17.11 -12.20
CA PRO A 62 -1.81 17.88 -13.04
C PRO A 62 -0.84 18.76 -12.24
N SER A 63 -1.30 19.36 -11.14
CA SER A 63 -0.45 20.14 -10.23
C SER A 63 0.67 19.30 -9.59
N THR A 64 0.36 18.08 -9.17
CA THR A 64 1.32 17.13 -8.61
C THR A 64 2.34 16.69 -9.65
N GLN A 65 1.88 16.38 -10.87
CA GLN A 65 2.77 16.03 -11.99
C GLN A 65 3.74 17.18 -12.28
N ARG A 66 3.25 18.41 -12.46
CA ARG A 66 4.10 19.61 -12.64
C ARG A 66 5.11 19.79 -11.51
N SER A 67 4.69 19.58 -10.26
CA SER A 67 5.60 19.67 -9.11
C SER A 67 6.69 18.60 -9.13
N ARG A 68 6.39 17.38 -9.61
CA ARG A 68 7.39 16.30 -9.75
C ARG A 68 8.30 16.53 -10.94
N THR A 69 7.79 17.04 -12.07
CA THR A 69 8.58 17.42 -13.25
C THR A 69 9.64 18.46 -12.89
N ARG A 70 9.27 19.51 -12.15
CA ARG A 70 10.22 20.52 -11.65
C ARG A 70 11.34 19.94 -10.77
N LYS A 71 11.12 18.77 -10.17
CA LYS A 71 12.10 18.06 -9.33
C LYS A 71 12.86 16.98 -10.10
N GLY A 72 12.65 16.85 -11.41
CA GLY A 72 13.25 15.79 -12.24
C GLY A 72 12.77 14.38 -11.87
N LYS A 73 11.56 14.24 -11.33
CA LYS A 73 10.99 12.95 -10.87
C LYS A 73 9.73 12.54 -11.64
N TRP A 74 9.48 13.15 -12.80
CA TRP A 74 8.35 12.82 -13.68
C TRP A 74 8.80 12.91 -15.14
N PRO A 75 8.41 11.97 -16.03
CA PRO A 75 7.47 10.85 -15.82
C PRO A 75 8.00 9.78 -14.85
N GLY A 76 7.10 9.18 -14.06
CA GLY A 76 7.47 8.17 -13.05
C GLY A 76 6.24 7.51 -12.43
N LYS A 77 6.46 6.56 -11.52
CA LYS A 77 5.38 5.76 -10.93
C LYS A 77 4.55 6.52 -9.88
N ILE A 78 3.24 6.32 -9.87
CA ILE A 78 2.28 7.08 -9.03
C ILE A 78 2.65 7.05 -7.53
N LEU A 79 2.88 5.86 -6.97
CA LEU A 79 3.21 5.64 -5.56
C LEU A 79 4.71 5.40 -5.28
N GLN A 80 5.58 5.54 -6.28
CA GLN A 80 7.01 5.24 -6.12
C GLN A 80 7.93 6.46 -6.37
N LEU A 81 7.60 7.62 -5.79
CA LEU A 81 8.45 8.81 -5.95
C LEU A 81 9.88 8.61 -5.39
N ARG A 82 9.98 8.02 -4.19
CA ARG A 82 11.24 7.58 -3.54
C ARG A 82 11.26 6.09 -3.22
N GLY A 83 10.12 5.41 -3.45
CA GLY A 83 9.94 4.00 -3.13
C GLY A 83 9.77 3.69 -1.64
N ASN A 84 9.51 4.68 -0.76
CA ASN A 84 9.41 4.39 0.68
C ASN A 84 8.25 3.43 1.01
N LEU A 85 7.09 3.61 0.39
CA LEU A 85 5.92 2.77 0.66
C LEU A 85 6.17 1.33 0.24
N ILE A 86 6.64 1.14 -0.99
CA ILE A 86 6.92 -0.18 -1.53
C ILE A 86 8.03 -0.91 -0.76
N LYS A 87 9.09 -0.20 -0.35
CA LYS A 87 10.17 -0.75 0.49
C LYS A 87 9.75 -1.05 1.93
N SER A 88 8.62 -0.51 2.38
CA SER A 88 8.13 -0.73 3.75
C SER A 88 7.21 -1.94 3.87
N ILE A 89 6.88 -2.59 2.74
CA ILE A 89 6.08 -3.81 2.76
C ILE A 89 6.96 -4.95 3.30
N GLN A 90 6.48 -5.62 4.34
CA GLN A 90 7.21 -6.68 5.04
C GLN A 90 6.38 -7.95 5.10
N ALA A 91 7.06 -9.09 5.03
CA ALA A 91 6.49 -10.41 5.23
C ALA A 91 6.57 -10.76 6.72
N GLU A 92 5.49 -11.32 7.27
CA GLU A 92 5.44 -11.85 8.62
C GLU A 92 4.66 -13.16 8.62
N ALA A 93 5.10 -14.12 9.43
CA ALA A 93 4.49 -15.43 9.49
C ALA A 93 4.61 -16.06 10.87
N GLY A 94 3.53 -16.72 11.28
CA GLY A 94 3.44 -17.56 12.47
C GLY A 94 3.20 -19.02 12.11
N ASN A 95 2.72 -19.79 13.07
CA ASN A 95 2.40 -21.21 12.83
C ASN A 95 1.07 -21.38 12.06
N ASP A 96 0.20 -20.38 12.13
CA ASP A 96 -1.18 -20.39 11.64
C ASP A 96 -1.49 -19.22 10.70
N PHE A 97 -0.52 -18.32 10.44
CA PHE A 97 -0.72 -17.16 9.58
C PHE A 97 0.48 -16.85 8.70
N ALA A 98 0.19 -16.23 7.56
CA ALA A 98 1.14 -15.59 6.65
C ALA A 98 0.55 -14.24 6.23
N GLN A 99 1.31 -13.15 6.38
CA GLN A 99 0.80 -11.81 6.10
C GLN A 99 1.85 -10.90 5.45
N ALA A 100 1.36 -9.98 4.61
CA ALA A 100 2.12 -8.84 4.12
C ALA A 100 1.60 -7.57 4.80
N SER A 101 2.49 -6.79 5.42
CA SER A 101 2.11 -5.62 6.23
C SER A 101 2.98 -4.41 5.91
N THR A 102 2.59 -3.23 6.41
CA THR A 102 3.41 -2.01 6.39
C THR A 102 3.13 -1.18 7.62
N ASN A 103 4.18 -0.59 8.18
CA ASN A 103 4.10 0.28 9.35
C ASN A 103 3.88 1.77 9.00
N LEU A 104 3.76 2.12 7.71
CA LEU A 104 3.59 3.52 7.31
C LEU A 104 2.14 3.97 7.51
N ALA A 105 1.93 4.92 8.42
CA ALA A 105 0.59 5.44 8.74
C ALA A 105 -0.20 5.96 7.52
N TYR A 106 0.49 6.50 6.49
CA TYR A 106 -0.16 6.97 5.27
C TYR A 106 -0.52 5.85 4.28
N ALA A 107 -0.06 4.61 4.49
CA ALA A 107 -0.35 3.50 3.60
C ALA A 107 -1.84 3.21 3.49
N ARG A 108 -2.56 3.25 4.62
CA ARG A 108 -4.01 3.00 4.68
C ARG A 108 -4.79 3.93 3.76
N ILE A 109 -4.57 5.24 3.86
CA ILE A 109 -5.29 6.23 3.03
C ILE A 109 -4.89 6.14 1.56
N GLN A 110 -3.68 5.65 1.24
CA GLN A 110 -3.30 5.37 -0.15
C GLN A 110 -4.00 4.12 -0.68
N HIS A 111 -4.10 3.06 0.14
CA HIS A 111 -4.75 1.80 -0.24
C HIS A 111 -6.25 2.00 -0.44
N GLN A 112 -6.94 2.50 0.59
CA GLN A 112 -8.41 2.60 0.65
C GLN A 112 -8.95 3.88 0.01
N GLY A 113 -8.10 4.91 -0.17
CA GLY A 113 -8.58 6.24 -0.50
C GLY A 113 -9.27 6.91 0.67
N GLY A 114 -9.78 8.13 0.44
CA GLY A 114 -10.58 8.87 1.42
C GLY A 114 -10.31 10.36 1.39
N THR A 115 -10.99 11.09 2.27
CA THR A 115 -10.88 12.54 2.37
C THR A 115 -10.27 12.94 3.72
N ILE A 116 -9.16 13.66 3.68
CA ILE A 116 -8.50 14.22 4.85
C ILE A 116 -9.00 15.65 5.03
N GLN A 117 -9.63 15.93 6.16
CA GLN A 117 -9.98 17.29 6.56
C GLN A 117 -8.75 17.96 7.17
N ARG A 118 -8.42 19.18 6.71
CA ARG A 118 -7.36 20.00 7.27
C ARG A 118 -7.97 21.28 7.79
N THR A 119 -7.73 21.54 9.07
CA THR A 119 -7.96 22.83 9.69
C THR A 119 -6.62 23.53 9.85
N GLY A 120 -6.63 24.83 9.67
CA GLY A 120 -5.43 25.63 9.75
C GLY A 120 -5.77 27.09 9.94
N GLU A 121 -4.76 27.86 10.26
CA GLU A 121 -4.90 29.30 10.40
C GLU A 121 -3.75 29.98 9.65
N VAL A 122 -4.08 31.05 8.94
CA VAL A 122 -3.12 31.89 8.26
C VAL A 122 -3.10 33.26 8.91
N ARG A 123 -1.92 33.74 9.26
CA ARG A 123 -1.71 35.10 9.77
C ARG A 123 -1.34 36.03 8.61
N LEU A 124 -2.13 37.08 8.40
CA LEU A 124 -1.98 38.04 7.31
C LEU A 124 -1.67 39.43 7.87
N ARG A 125 -0.75 40.16 7.23
CA ARG A 125 -0.40 41.53 7.62
C ARG A 125 -1.57 42.47 7.34
N THR A 126 -1.72 43.47 8.20
CA THR A 126 -2.66 44.57 7.98
C THR A 126 -1.91 45.87 7.71
N THR A 127 -2.53 46.77 6.94
CA THR A 127 -1.96 48.09 6.58
C THR A 127 -2.07 49.10 7.74
N GLY A 128 -2.95 48.85 8.71
CA GLY A 128 -3.12 49.70 9.90
C GLY A 128 -4.15 49.13 10.87
N LYS A 129 -4.52 49.92 11.89
CA LYS A 129 -5.51 49.53 12.92
C LYS A 129 -6.92 49.28 12.36
N LYS A 130 -7.23 49.81 11.17
CA LYS A 130 -8.51 49.63 10.46
C LYS A 130 -8.74 48.22 9.86
N GLY A 131 -7.78 47.30 10.01
CA GLY A 131 -7.98 45.88 9.67
C GLY A 131 -7.82 45.50 8.19
N ASN A 132 -7.60 46.46 7.28
CA ASN A 132 -7.38 46.17 5.86
C ASN A 132 -6.11 45.32 5.64
N LEU A 133 -6.24 44.27 4.84
CA LEU A 133 -5.12 43.37 4.51
C LEU A 133 -4.08 44.09 3.64
N LYS A 134 -2.80 43.94 4.02
CA LYS A 134 -1.70 44.45 3.20
C LYS A 134 -1.51 43.54 1.99
N ARG A 135 -1.57 44.11 0.78
CA ARG A 135 -1.45 43.39 -0.50
C ARG A 135 -0.01 43.40 -1.02
N GLN A 136 0.31 42.43 -1.89
CA GLN A 136 1.59 42.40 -2.61
C GLN A 136 1.59 43.46 -3.72
N LYS A 137 2.77 44.04 -4.01
CA LYS A 137 2.94 45.20 -4.91
C LYS A 137 2.39 44.93 -6.32
N ASP A 138 2.75 43.79 -6.91
CA ASP A 138 2.39 43.44 -8.29
C ASP A 138 1.23 42.42 -8.37
N HIS A 139 0.66 42.06 -7.21
CA HIS A 139 -0.40 41.08 -7.08
C HIS A 139 -1.47 41.59 -6.11
N PRO A 140 -2.34 42.51 -6.53
CA PRO A 140 -3.30 43.20 -5.65
C PRO A 140 -4.30 42.24 -4.97
N ASN A 141 -4.53 41.07 -5.57
CA ASN A 141 -5.43 40.05 -5.00
C ASN A 141 -4.77 39.22 -3.88
N LEU A 142 -3.44 39.25 -3.74
CA LEU A 142 -2.70 38.43 -2.79
C LEU A 142 -2.35 39.23 -1.52
N ALA A 143 -2.76 38.72 -0.37
CA ALA A 143 -2.38 39.28 0.93
C ALA A 143 -0.95 38.87 1.32
N MET A 144 -0.27 39.70 2.09
CA MET A 144 1.06 39.39 2.63
C MET A 144 0.95 38.59 3.93
N PHE A 145 1.64 37.46 4.02
CA PHE A 145 1.75 36.68 5.26
C PHE A 145 2.48 37.48 6.37
N ALA A 146 2.02 37.31 7.61
CA ALA A 146 2.60 37.94 8.79
C ALA A 146 3.44 36.95 9.60
N LYS A 147 4.65 37.37 9.99
CA LYS A 147 5.47 36.68 11.00
C LYS A 147 4.90 36.89 12.40
N LYS A 148 5.32 36.05 13.36
CA LYS A 148 4.93 36.16 14.78
C LYS A 148 5.28 37.53 15.40
N SER A 149 6.39 38.15 14.98
CA SER A 149 6.83 39.46 15.48
C SER A 149 5.97 40.63 14.99
N HIS A 150 5.21 40.48 13.90
CA HIS A 150 4.38 41.55 13.38
C HIS A 150 3.16 41.78 14.27
N LYS A 151 3.06 43.00 14.80
CA LYS A 151 1.95 43.46 15.64
C LYS A 151 0.68 43.76 14.83
N LEU A 152 0.84 44.26 13.60
CA LEU A 152 -0.26 44.55 12.67
C LEU A 152 -0.56 43.33 11.80
N ALA A 153 -1.35 42.40 12.33
CA ALA A 153 -1.78 41.22 11.62
C ALA A 153 -3.10 40.64 12.15
N VAL A 154 -3.84 39.99 11.26
CA VAL A 154 -5.07 39.25 11.57
C VAL A 154 -4.88 37.79 11.24
N ALA A 155 -5.46 36.92 12.06
CA ALA A 155 -5.44 35.48 11.85
C ALA A 155 -6.78 35.05 11.24
N ARG A 156 -6.75 34.18 10.23
CA ARG A 156 -7.92 33.69 9.51
C ARG A 156 -7.87 32.19 9.39
N ALA A 157 -8.98 31.53 9.72
CA ALA A 157 -9.13 30.10 9.51
C ALA A 157 -9.05 29.75 8.02
N VAL A 158 -8.32 28.69 7.71
CA VAL A 158 -8.20 28.10 6.37
C VAL A 158 -8.45 26.60 6.52
N ASN A 159 -9.71 26.22 6.30
CA ASN A 159 -10.15 24.84 6.37
C ASN A 159 -10.34 24.32 4.95
N TYR A 160 -9.82 23.14 4.65
CA TYR A 160 -9.95 22.52 3.33
C TYR A 160 -9.88 21.00 3.40
N ALA A 161 -10.50 20.36 2.42
CA ALA A 161 -10.52 18.91 2.28
C ALA A 161 -9.52 18.46 1.21
N ILE A 162 -8.83 17.35 1.47
CA ILE A 162 -7.94 16.70 0.50
C ILE A 162 -8.50 15.31 0.21
N THR A 163 -9.10 15.13 -0.96
CA THR A 163 -9.56 13.81 -1.44
C THR A 163 -8.43 13.07 -2.13
N ILE A 164 -8.13 11.87 -1.64
CA ILE A 164 -7.16 10.92 -2.16
C ILE A 164 -7.92 9.74 -2.76
N PRO A 165 -7.77 9.43 -4.07
CA PRO A 165 -8.41 8.26 -4.66
C PRO A 165 -7.73 6.98 -4.17
N ALA A 166 -8.49 5.90 -4.08
CA ALA A 166 -8.00 4.58 -3.71
C ALA A 166 -6.98 4.06 -4.72
N ARG A 167 -5.92 3.46 -4.20
CA ARG A 167 -4.86 2.78 -4.97
C ARG A 167 -4.55 1.47 -4.27
N PRO A 168 -5.45 0.48 -4.37
CA PRO A 168 -5.26 -0.80 -3.70
C PRO A 168 -3.99 -1.45 -4.25
N PHE A 169 -3.06 -1.75 -3.36
CA PHE A 169 -1.76 -2.36 -3.69
C PHE A 169 -1.55 -3.73 -3.06
N PHE A 170 -2.26 -4.08 -1.98
CA PHE A 170 -2.27 -5.45 -1.49
C PHE A 170 -3.05 -6.33 -2.46
N PRO A 171 -2.64 -7.58 -2.69
CA PRO A 171 -3.23 -8.47 -3.67
C PRO A 171 -4.53 -9.10 -3.14
N ILE A 172 -5.45 -8.27 -2.69
CA ILE A 172 -6.77 -8.65 -2.18
C ILE A 172 -7.87 -8.01 -3.03
N THR A 173 -8.96 -8.73 -3.25
CA THR A 173 -10.19 -8.22 -3.84
C THR A 173 -11.00 -7.45 -2.79
N PRO A 174 -11.97 -6.63 -3.21
CA PRO A 174 -12.89 -5.97 -2.28
C PRO A 174 -13.64 -6.93 -1.33
N ASP A 175 -13.85 -8.18 -1.77
CA ASP A 175 -14.51 -9.23 -1.00
C ASP A 175 -13.59 -9.90 0.04
N GLY A 176 -12.32 -9.51 0.10
CA GLY A 176 -11.34 -10.06 1.04
C GLY A 176 -10.62 -11.32 0.55
N ASN A 177 -10.85 -11.75 -0.70
CA ASN A 177 -10.16 -12.88 -1.30
C ASN A 177 -8.83 -12.44 -1.93
N LEU A 178 -7.90 -13.36 -2.17
CA LEU A 178 -6.72 -13.06 -2.97
C LEU A 178 -7.12 -12.75 -4.42
N THR A 179 -6.36 -11.87 -5.06
CA THR A 179 -6.49 -11.70 -6.52
C THR A 179 -6.13 -13.00 -7.22
N PRO A 180 -6.72 -13.34 -8.39
CA PRO A 180 -6.41 -14.59 -9.10
C PRO A 180 -4.91 -14.83 -9.30
N ARG A 181 -4.17 -13.76 -9.68
CA ARG A 181 -2.71 -13.81 -9.84
C ARG A 181 -2.00 -14.21 -8.54
N ALA A 182 -2.38 -13.61 -7.42
CA ALA A 182 -1.74 -13.90 -6.14
C ALA A 182 -2.16 -15.26 -5.58
N TYR A 183 -3.41 -15.66 -5.81
CA TYR A 183 -3.88 -17.00 -5.49
C TYR A 183 -3.02 -18.06 -6.22
N ASP A 184 -2.85 -17.92 -7.53
CA ASP A 184 -2.06 -18.87 -8.32
C ASP A 184 -0.60 -18.92 -7.84
N ALA A 185 -0.02 -17.77 -7.51
CA ALA A 185 1.35 -17.67 -7.02
C ALA A 185 1.52 -18.35 -5.65
N VAL A 186 0.62 -18.07 -4.70
CA VAL A 186 0.60 -18.72 -3.38
C VAL A 186 0.39 -20.23 -3.52
N MET A 187 -0.55 -20.66 -4.38
CA MET A 187 -0.77 -22.08 -4.66
C MET A 187 0.44 -22.74 -5.33
N GLY A 188 1.24 -21.99 -6.09
CA GLY A 188 2.51 -22.44 -6.62
C GLY A 188 3.53 -22.72 -5.52
N VAL A 189 3.67 -21.82 -4.55
CA VAL A 189 4.53 -22.02 -3.36
C VAL A 189 4.09 -23.24 -2.55
N LEU A 190 2.79 -23.39 -2.31
CA LEU A 190 2.22 -24.52 -1.57
C LEU A 190 2.49 -25.84 -2.30
N ARG A 191 2.18 -25.92 -3.60
CA ARG A 191 2.44 -27.12 -4.41
C ARG A 191 3.92 -27.48 -4.44
N GLY A 192 4.80 -26.51 -4.72
CA GLY A 192 6.23 -26.76 -4.76
C GLY A 192 6.83 -27.23 -3.44
N ARG A 193 6.21 -26.90 -2.29
CA ARG A 193 6.68 -27.37 -0.97
C ARG A 193 6.06 -28.70 -0.55
N LEU A 194 4.76 -28.88 -0.79
CA LEU A 194 4.01 -30.05 -0.34
C LEU A 194 4.17 -31.23 -1.30
N PHE A 195 4.22 -30.97 -2.60
CA PHE A 195 4.20 -31.96 -3.67
C PHE A 195 5.17 -31.59 -4.81
N PRO A 196 6.49 -31.52 -4.57
CA PRO A 196 7.49 -31.15 -5.57
C PRO A 196 7.62 -32.16 -6.73
N SER A 197 7.04 -33.36 -6.59
CA SER A 197 7.07 -34.45 -7.57
C SER A 197 5.88 -34.45 -8.55
N LEU A 198 4.92 -33.52 -8.37
CA LEU A 198 3.75 -33.29 -9.22
C LEU A 198 3.89 -31.96 -9.98
#